data_AF-A0A920H560-F1
#
_entry.id   AF-A0A920H560-F1
#
_cell.length_a   1.000
_cell.length_b   1.000
_cell.length_c   1.000
_cell.angle_alpha   90.00
_cell.angle_beta   90.00
_cell.angle_gamma   90.00
#
_symmetry.space_group_name_H-M   'P 1'
#
loop_
_entity.id
_entity.type
_entity.pdbx_description
1 polymer ?
#
loop_
_entity_poly.entity_id
_entity_poly.type
_entity_poly.pdbx_seq_one_letter_code
_entity_poly.pdbx_strand_id
1 'polypeptide(L)' 'MPQCGFSSRTAEALKQCGKEFAYVNVLMDPEIFQDLPKFANWPTFPQLYINGELVGGCDITIELFESGELKK' A
#
# COMPACT_ATOMS: atom_id res chain seq x y z
N MET A 1 13.19 -4.95 4.72
CA MET A 1 13.13 -5.24 3.27
C MET A 1 11.79 -5.94 3.00
N PRO A 2 11.06 -5.63 1.92
CA PRO A 2 9.74 -6.22 1.65
C PRO A 2 9.86 -7.73 1.44
N GLN A 3 8.95 -8.51 2.05
CA GLN A 3 8.91 -9.98 1.91
C GLN A 3 8.03 -10.46 0.75
N CYS A 4 7.37 -9.53 0.04
CA CYS A 4 6.45 -9.81 -1.06
C CYS A 4 6.75 -8.88 -2.24
N GLY A 5 6.76 -9.43 -3.46
CA GLY A 5 7.02 -8.66 -4.69
C GLY A 5 5.99 -7.53 -4.93
N PHE A 6 4.72 -7.75 -4.56
CA PHE A 6 3.68 -6.71 -4.64
C PHE A 6 3.95 -5.54 -3.69
N SER A 7 4.34 -5.83 -2.45
CA SER A 7 4.75 -4.80 -1.47
C SER A 7 5.99 -4.05 -1.93
N SER A 8 6.96 -4.75 -2.55
CA SER A 8 8.17 -4.11 -3.08
C SER A 8 7.84 -3.11 -4.18
N ARG A 9 7.04 -3.50 -5.17
CA ARG A 9 6.61 -2.62 -6.28
C ARG A 9 5.84 -1.40 -5.78
N THR A 10 4.94 -1.60 -4.83
CA THR A 10 4.14 -0.52 -4.22
C THR A 10 5.02 0.49 -3.48
N ALA A 11 5.94 0.01 -2.64
CA ALA A 11 6.87 0.86 -1.91
C ALA A 11 7.83 1.63 -2.83
N GLU A 12 8.25 1.01 -3.94
CA GLU A 12 9.09 1.66 -4.94
C GLU A 12 8.35 2.79 -5.67
N ALA A 13 7.10 2.57 -6.10
CA ALA A 13 6.28 3.61 -6.72
C ALA A 13 6.07 4.81 -5.78
N LEU A 14 5.76 4.56 -4.51
CA LEU A 14 5.64 5.61 -3.48
C LEU A 14 6.95 6.36 -3.27
N LYS A 15 8.07 5.65 -3.19
CA LYS A 15 9.41 6.26 -3.04
C LYS A 15 9.76 7.16 -4.23
N GLN A 16 9.38 6.77 -5.45
CA GLN A 16 9.58 7.58 -6.65
C GLN A 16 8.70 8.83 -6.71
N CYS A 17 7.64 8.91 -5.89
CA CYS A 17 6.84 10.14 -5.75
C CYS A 17 7.57 11.21 -4.93
N GLY A 18 8.62 10.85 -4.19
CA GLY A 18 9.44 11.81 -3.42
C GLY A 18 8.75 12.39 -2.19
N LYS A 19 7.60 11.84 -1.78
CA LYS A 19 6.88 12.22 -0.55
C LYS A 19 7.21 11.22 0.56
N GLU A 20 7.26 11.71 1.80
CA GLU A 20 7.38 10.84 2.97
C GLU A 20 6.10 10.00 3.12
N PHE A 21 6.26 8.72 3.42
CA PHE A 21 5.15 7.82 3.69
C PHE A 21 5.50 6.89 4.86
N ALA A 22 4.48 6.52 5.63
CA ALA A 22 4.59 5.52 6.67
C ALA A 22 4.29 4.13 6.08
N TYR A 23 4.86 3.09 6.70
CA TYR A 23 4.54 1.70 6.37
C TYR A 23 4.34 0.89 7.64
N VAL A 24 3.48 -0.13 7.54
CA VAL A 24 3.24 -1.10 8.61
C VAL A 24 3.58 -2.48 8.08
N ASN A 25 4.45 -3.22 8.79
CA ASN A 25 4.75 -4.60 8.44
C ASN A 25 3.71 -5.53 9.07
N VAL A 26 2.64 -5.83 8.33
CA VAL A 26 1.56 -6.69 8.79
C VAL A 26 2.01 -8.11 9.13
N LEU A 27 3.13 -8.58 8.61
CA LEU A 27 3.66 -9.92 8.94
C LEU A 27 4.25 -9.99 10.36
N MET A 28 4.54 -8.84 10.97
CA MET A 28 5.01 -8.76 12.36
C MET A 28 3.88 -8.57 13.36
N ASP A 29 2.66 -8.29 12.88
CA ASP A 29 1.49 -8.04 13.70
C ASP A 29 0.31 -8.92 13.23
N PRO A 30 0.11 -10.09 13.87
CA PRO A 30 -0.95 -11.02 13.51
C PRO A 30 -2.35 -10.42 13.58
N GLU A 31 -2.60 -9.47 14.49
CA GLU A 31 -3.91 -8.83 14.65
C GLU A 31 -4.21 -7.96 13.42
N ILE A 32 -3.25 -7.12 13.03
CA ILE A 32 -3.39 -6.30 11.81
C ILE A 32 -3.57 -7.19 10.57
N PHE A 33 -2.79 -8.28 10.46
CA PHE A 33 -2.90 -9.19 9.33
C PHE A 33 -4.29 -9.83 9.19
N GLN A 34 -4.93 -10.16 10.32
CA GLN A 34 -6.23 -10.84 10.34
C GLN A 34 -7.43 -9.89 10.23
N ASP A 35 -7.33 -8.71 10.83
CA ASP A 35 -8.50 -7.82 10.99
C ASP A 35 -8.53 -6.65 10.00
N LEU A 36 -7.38 -6.17 9.54
CA LEU A 36 -7.33 -5.07 8.57
C LEU A 36 -8.07 -5.40 7.27
N PRO A 37 -7.98 -6.61 6.68
CA PRO A 37 -8.76 -6.94 5.48
C PRO A 37 -10.28 -6.86 5.68
N LYS A 38 -10.76 -7.21 6.89
CA LYS A 38 -12.18 -7.15 7.25
C LYS A 38 -12.62 -5.70 7.44
N PHE A 39 -11.82 -4.92 8.17
CA PHE A 39 -12.07 -3.50 8.42
C PHE A 39 -12.11 -2.69 7.12
N ALA A 40 -11.15 -2.92 6.23
CA ALA A 40 -11.01 -2.21 4.98
C ALA A 40 -11.97 -2.70 3.87
N ASN A 41 -12.70 -3.79 4.11
CA ASN A 41 -13.44 -4.53 3.10
C ASN A 41 -12.57 -4.84 1.85
N TRP A 42 -11.30 -5.21 2.08
CA TRP A 42 -10.31 -5.43 1.04
C TRP A 42 -9.41 -6.63 1.38
N PRO A 43 -9.44 -7.72 0.58
CA PRO A 43 -8.91 -9.01 1.01
C PRO A 43 -7.38 -9.17 0.92
N THR A 44 -6.66 -8.25 0.29
CA THR A 44 -5.25 -8.45 -0.08
C THR A 44 -4.30 -7.38 0.47
N PHE A 45 -3.01 -7.71 0.46
CA PHE A 45 -1.90 -6.79 0.72
C PHE A 45 -1.00 -6.68 -0.52
N PRO A 46 -0.29 -5.56 -0.71
CA PRO A 46 -0.28 -4.34 0.12
C PRO A 46 -1.57 -3.52 0.01
N GLN A 47 -1.83 -2.65 1.00
CA GLN A 47 -2.94 -1.70 0.99
C GLN A 47 -2.37 -0.27 1.09
N LEU A 48 -2.76 0.60 0.15
CA LEU A 48 -2.40 2.01 0.13
C LEU A 48 -3.53 2.84 0.74
N TYR A 49 -3.19 3.69 1.71
CA TYR A 49 -4.10 4.66 2.29
C TYR A 49 -3.60 6.08 2.03
N ILE A 50 -4.49 6.96 1.59
CA ILE A 50 -4.22 8.39 1.40
C ILE A 50 -5.30 9.16 2.17
N ASN A 51 -4.89 10.09 3.03
CA ASN A 51 -5.80 10.89 3.87
C ASN A 51 -6.80 10.05 4.70
N GLY A 52 -6.41 8.84 5.10
CA GLY A 52 -7.25 7.92 5.88
C GLY A 52 -8.18 7.04 5.04
N GLU A 53 -8.20 7.19 3.72
CA GLU A 53 -9.04 6.41 2.81
C GLU A 53 -8.23 5.32 2.10
N LEU A 54 -8.81 4.13 1.98
CA LEU A 54 -8.21 3.04 1.19
C LEU A 54 -8.28 3.41 -0.29
N VAL A 55 -7.12 3.52 -0.92
CA VAL A 55 -6.99 3.77 -2.36
C VAL A 55 -6.97 2.46 -3.13
N GLY A 56 -6.29 1.43 -2.60
CA GLY A 56 -6.27 0.11 -3.22
C GLY A 56 -4.99 -0.68 -2.98
N GLY A 57 -4.78 -1.68 -3.84
CA GLY A 57 -3.63 -2.59 -3.78
C GLY A 57 -2.45 -2.16 -4.64
N CYS A 58 -1.56 -3.12 -4.92
CA CYS A 58 -0.37 -2.91 -5.74
C CYS A 58 -0.72 -2.39 -7.14
N ASP A 59 -1.61 -3.07 -7.87
CA ASP A 59 -1.87 -2.73 -9.27
C ASP A 59 -2.47 -1.32 -9.41
N ILE A 60 -3.41 -0.95 -8.53
CA ILE A 60 -3.99 0.41 -8.47
C ILE A 60 -2.91 1.45 -8.14
N THR A 61 -2.00 1.13 -7.20
CA THR A 61 -0.91 2.07 -6.85
C THR A 61 0.00 2.32 -8.06
N ILE A 62 0.30 1.29 -8.85
CA ILE A 62 1.11 1.44 -10.06
C ILE A 62 0.36 2.24 -11.13
N GLU A 63 -0.94 1.98 -11.33
CA GLU A 63 -1.76 2.75 -12.27
C GLU A 63 -1.83 4.24 -11.90
N LEU A 64 -2.00 4.55 -10.61
CA LEU A 64 -1.97 5.93 -10.11
C LEU A 64 -0.59 6.58 -10.25
N PHE A 65 0.47 5.79 -10.15
CA PHE A 65 1.83 6.27 -10.39
C PHE A 65 2.07 6.59 -11.87
N GLU A 66 1.63 5.72 -12.77
CA GLU A 66 1.77 5.85 -14.22
C GLU A 66 0.93 7.02 -14.78
N SER A 67 -0.29 7.21 -14.26
CA SER A 67 -1.13 8.37 -14.58
C SER A 67 -0.61 9.69 -13.99
N GLY A 68 0.34 9.62 -13.04
CA GLY A 68 0.89 10.77 -12.34
C GLY A 68 -0.02 11.33 -11.24
N GLU A 69 -1.18 10.73 -10.98
CA GLU A 69 -2.08 11.13 -9.90
C GLU A 69 -1.46 10.92 -8.52
N LEU A 70 -0.67 9.86 -8.34
CA LEU A 70 0.04 9.58 -7.09
C LEU A 70 1.09 10.65 -6.72
N LYS A 71 1.58 11.41 -7.72
CA LYS A 71 2.60 12.45 -7.53
C LYS A 71 2.03 13.82 -7.17
N LYS A 72 0.73 14.05 -7.42
CA LYS A 72 0.05 15.30 -7.06
C LYS A 72 -0.03 15.43 -5.54
#